data_AF-A0A0F9II70-F1
#
_entry.id   AF-A0A0F9II70-F1
#
_cell.length_a   1.000
_cell.length_b   1.000
_cell.length_c   1.000
_cell.angle_alpha   90.00
_cell.angle_beta   90.00
_cell.angle_gamma   90.00
#
_symmetry.space_group_name_H-M   'P 1'
#
loop_
_entity.id
_entity.type
_entity.pdbx_description
1 polymer ?
#
loop_
_entity_poly.entity_id
_entity_poly.type
_entity_poly.pdbx_seq_one_letter_code
_entity_poly.pdbx_strand_id
1 'polypeptide(L)' 'MKFCHKCLKDKSTGSFNKNKSTKDGLTYWCKKCRKKVHSDNQRKIKMAIEVLKTFEEEYPVEYKRVIEKINKRNTERNLE' A
#
# COMPACT_ATOMS: atom_id res chain seq x y z
N MET A 1 -2.02 -8.43 -27.25
CA MET A 1 -0.98 -7.74 -26.44
C MET A 1 -1.64 -6.64 -25.62
N LYS A 2 -1.01 -6.18 -24.53
CA LYS A 2 -1.46 -5.02 -23.74
C LYS A 2 -0.25 -4.26 -23.20
N PHE A 3 -0.34 -2.94 -23.22
CA PHE A 3 0.70 -2.05 -22.72
C PHE A 3 0.66 -1.93 -21.19
N CYS A 4 1.81 -2.07 -20.54
CA CYS A 4 1.95 -1.86 -19.09
C CYS A 4 2.44 -0.44 -18.79
N HIS A 5 1.59 0.38 -18.17
CA HIS A 5 1.89 1.79 -17.84
C HIS A 5 2.97 1.97 -16.76
N LYS A 6 3.34 0.91 -16.02
CA LYS A 6 4.35 1.01 -14.95
C LYS A 6 5.78 0.78 -15.45
N CYS A 7 5.97 -0.17 -16.37
CA CYS A 7 7.28 -0.47 -16.94
C CYS A 7 7.43 -0.06 -18.41
N LEU A 8 6.39 0.58 -18.96
CA LEU A 8 6.35 1.15 -20.31
C LEU A 8 6.71 0.15 -21.41
N LYS A 9 6.15 -1.07 -21.32
CA LYS A 9 6.40 -2.17 -22.26
C LYS A 9 5.13 -2.91 -22.60
N ASP A 10 5.02 -3.35 -23.86
CA ASP A 10 4.01 -4.30 -24.29
C ASP A 10 4.26 -5.69 -23.70
N LYS A 11 3.17 -6.33 -23.29
CA LYS A 11 3.17 -7.68 -22.72
C LYS A 11 2.01 -8.50 -23.27
N SER A 12 2.14 -9.82 -23.21
CA SER A 12 1.00 -10.71 -23.43
C SER A 12 -0.10 -10.41 -22.41
N THR A 13 -1.37 -10.54 -22.82
CA THR A 13 -2.54 -10.36 -21.95
C THR A 13 -2.47 -11.29 -20.72
N GLY A 14 -1.87 -12.48 -20.84
CA GLY A 14 -1.63 -13.40 -19.72
C GLY A 14 -0.67 -12.87 -18.64
N SER A 15 0.09 -11.82 -18.94
CA SER A 15 0.96 -11.13 -17.96
C SER A 15 0.20 -10.17 -17.04
N PHE A 16 -1.11 -10.01 -17.21
CA PHE A 16 -1.96 -9.13 -16.40
C PHE A 16 -2.94 -9.96 -15.56
N ASN A 17 -3.36 -9.40 -14.42
CA ASN A 17 -4.41 -10.00 -13.60
C ASN A 17 -5.79 -9.62 -14.17
N LYS A 18 -6.79 -10.46 -13.91
CA LYS A 18 -8.18 -10.14 -14.23
C LYS A 18 -8.66 -8.98 -13.35
N ASN A 19 -9.41 -8.07 -13.94
CA ASN A 19 -10.12 -7.01 -13.23
C ASN A 19 -11.46 -6.75 -13.92
N LYS A 20 -12.56 -7.11 -13.26
CA LYS A 20 -13.91 -6.95 -13.82
C LYS A 20 -14.33 -5.48 -13.92
N SER A 21 -13.67 -4.57 -13.21
CA SER A 21 -13.99 -3.13 -13.24
C SER A 21 -13.41 -2.40 -14.44
N THR A 22 -12.54 -3.04 -15.22
CA THR A 22 -11.91 -2.43 -16.42
C THR A 22 -12.57 -2.94 -17.69
N LYS A 23 -12.69 -2.06 -18.70
CA LYS A 23 -13.34 -2.34 -19.99
C LYS A 23 -12.84 -3.63 -20.67
N ASP A 24 -11.55 -3.92 -20.58
CA ASP A 24 -10.92 -5.11 -21.20
C ASP A 24 -10.74 -6.29 -20.24
N GLY A 25 -11.32 -6.20 -19.04
CA GLY A 25 -11.24 -7.26 -18.03
C GLY A 25 -9.85 -7.47 -17.44
N LEU A 26 -8.86 -6.60 -17.72
CA LEU A 26 -7.47 -6.75 -17.31
C LEU A 26 -6.94 -5.51 -16.60
N THR A 27 -6.17 -5.75 -15.55
CA THR A 27 -5.56 -4.67 -14.80
C THR A 27 -4.53 -3.84 -15.63
N TYR A 28 -4.30 -2.57 -15.28
CA TYR A 28 -3.42 -1.66 -16.04
C TYR A 28 -1.91 -1.97 -16.01
N TRP A 29 -1.44 -2.69 -14.97
CA TRP A 29 -0.04 -3.03 -14.77
C TRP A 29 0.15 -4.55 -14.83
N CYS A 30 1.27 -4.99 -15.37
CA CYS A 30 1.60 -6.40 -15.41
C CYS A 30 1.83 -6.98 -14.00
N LYS A 31 1.67 -8.29 -13.86
CA LYS A 31 1.87 -9.06 -12.62
C LYS A 31 3.22 -8.77 -11.96
N LYS A 32 4.29 -8.67 -12.76
CA LYS A 32 5.65 -8.35 -12.27
C LYS A 32 5.70 -6.97 -11.59
N CYS A 33 5.11 -5.95 -12.21
CA CYS A 33 5.06 -4.60 -11.63
C CYS A 33 4.23 -4.55 -10.35
N ARG A 34 3.09 -5.25 -10.30
CA ARG A 34 2.30 -5.37 -9.06
C ARG A 34 3.09 -6.03 -7.95
N LYS A 35 3.76 -7.15 -8.25
CA LYS A 35 4.57 -7.88 -7.26
C LYS A 35 5.66 -6.99 -6.68
N LYS A 36 6.34 -6.21 -7.53
CA LYS A 36 7.33 -5.23 -7.09
C LYS A 36 6.74 -4.17 -6.16
N VAL A 37 5.63 -3.53 -6.56
CA VAL A 37 4.99 -2.52 -5.70
C VAL A 37 4.52 -3.13 -4.38
N HIS A 38 3.98 -4.34 -4.41
CA HIS A 38 3.59 -5.06 -3.21
C HIS A 38 4.80 -5.34 -2.30
N SER A 39 5.91 -5.86 -2.82
CA SER A 39 7.12 -6.10 -2.03
C SER A 39 7.71 -4.81 -1.47
N ASP A 40 7.74 -3.74 -2.26
CA ASP A 40 8.24 -2.43 -1.83
C ASP A 40 7.36 -1.87 -0.70
N ASN A 41 6.03 -1.99 -0.81
CA ASN A 41 5.11 -1.57 0.24
C ASN A 41 5.27 -2.41 1.51
N GLN A 42 5.42 -3.73 1.38
CA GLN A 42 5.68 -4.61 2.54
C GLN A 42 6.98 -4.22 3.25
N ARG A 43 8.05 -3.90 2.50
CA ARG A 43 9.32 -3.42 3.07
C ARG A 43 9.14 -2.10 3.82
N LYS A 44 8.40 -1.15 3.26
CA LYS A 44 8.13 0.15 3.91
C LYS A 44 7.31 -0.02 5.19
N ILE A 45 6.28 -0.86 5.17
CA ILE A 45 5.46 -1.16 6.35
C ILE A 45 6.32 -1.80 7.44
N LYS A 46 7.16 -2.78 7.08
CA LYS A 46 8.07 -3.41 8.03
C LYS A 46 9.00 -2.39 8.69
N MET A 47 9.63 -1.52 7.89
CA MET A 47 10.49 -0.44 8.40
C MET A 47 9.72 0.51 9.32
N ALA A 48 8.50 0.92 8.95
CA ALA A 48 7.69 1.80 9.77
C ALA A 48 7.34 1.15 11.13
N ILE A 49 7.01 -0.14 11.14
CA ILE A 49 6.76 -0.90 12.38
C ILE A 49 8.01 -0.93 13.26
N GLU A 50 9.18 -1.20 12.69
CA GLU A 50 10.45 -1.19 13.44
C GLU A 50 10.70 0.18 14.08
N VAL A 51 10.55 1.27 13.32
CA VAL A 51 10.69 2.64 13.83
C VAL A 51 9.68 2.93 14.95
N LEU A 52 8.42 2.53 14.79
CA LEU A 52 7.39 2.77 15.80
C LEU A 52 7.69 2.02 17.11
N LYS A 53 8.20 0.78 17.03
CA LYS A 53 8.62 0.02 18.21
C LYS A 53 9.74 0.73 18.96
N THR A 54 10.76 1.20 18.23
CA THR A 54 11.86 1.97 18.84
C THR A 54 11.32 3.24 19.51
N PHE A 55 10.41 3.96 18.86
CA PHE A 55 9.82 5.17 19.44
C PHE A 55 8.93 4.89 20.65
N GLU A 56 8.18 3.78 20.66
CA GLU A 56 7.39 3.34 21.81
C GLU A 56 8.28 2.99 23.02
N GLU A 57 9.44 2.38 22.78
CA GLU A 57 10.42 2.04 23.81
C GLU A 57 11.15 3.30 24.34
N GLU A 58 11.59 4.20 23.46
CA GLU A 58 12.35 5.40 23.85
C GLU A 58 11.47 6.54 24.40
N TYR A 59 10.22 6.66 23.91
CA TYR A 59 9.31 7.77 24.20
C TYR A 59 7.86 7.29 24.48
N PRO A 60 7.63 6.49 25.53
CA PRO A 60 6.35 5.83 25.75
C PRO A 60 5.18 6.79 26.02
N VAL A 61 5.43 7.93 26.69
CA VAL A 61 4.39 8.91 27.02
C VAL A 61 3.95 9.69 25.77
N GLU A 62 4.90 10.16 24.97
CA GLU A 62 4.67 10.86 23.71
C GLU A 62 3.97 9.94 22.71
N TYR A 63 4.43 8.70 22.59
CA TYR A 63 3.81 7.70 21.72
C TYR A 63 2.33 7.50 22.06
N LYS A 64 2.01 7.26 23.34
CA LYS A 64 0.62 7.09 23.79
C LYS A 64 -0.24 8.32 23.48
N ARG A 65 0.25 9.54 23.75
CA ARG A 65 -0.47 10.79 23.43
C ARG A 65 -0.76 10.92 21.93
N VAL A 66 0.20 10.55 21.07
CA VAL A 66 0.02 10.58 19.61
C VAL A 66 -1.04 9.58 19.16
N ILE A 67 -1.01 8.36 19.70
CA ILE A 67 -2.01 7.32 19.40
C ILE A 67 -3.41 7.77 19.82
N GLU A 68 -3.58 8.31 21.02
CA GLU A 68 -4.86 8.86 21.49
C GLU A 68 -5.40 9.95 20.55
N LYS A 69 -4.53 10.88 20.11
CA LYS A 69 -4.89 11.94 19.15
C LYS A 69 -5.26 11.40 17.77
N ILE A 70 -4.58 10.35 17.28
CA ILE A 70 -4.93 9.69 16.01
C ILE A 70 -6.29 8.99 16.12
N ASN A 71 -6.51 8.24 17.19
CA ASN A 71 -7.75 7.51 17.41
C ASN A 71 -8.95 8.46 17.49
N LYS A 72 -8.82 9.55 18.25
CA LYS A 72 -9.87 10.59 18.33
C LYS A 72 -10.25 11.13 16.94
N ARG A 73 -9.26 11.53 16.13
CA ARG A 73 -9.49 12.01 14.76
C ARG A 73 -10.18 10.97 13.86
N ASN A 74 -9.80 9.71 14.00
CA ASN A 74 -10.41 8.63 13.20
C ASN A 74 -11.85 8.36 13.63
N THR A 75 -12.15 8.42 14.93
CA THR A 75 -13.52 8.29 15.45
C THR A 75 -14.40 9.43 14.93
N GLU A 76 -13.91 10.67 14.98
CA GLU A 76 -14.64 11.85 14.47
C GLU A 76 -14.94 11.73 12.96
N ARG A 77 -13.97 11.29 12.15
CA ARG A 77 -14.16 11.10 10.70
C ARG A 77 -15.14 9.98 10.33
N ASN A 78 -15.35 9.00 11.20
CA ASN A 78 -16.25 7.88 10.93
C ASN A 78 -17.71 8.17 11.35
N LEU A 79 -17.98 9.36 11.90
CA LEU A 79 -19.31 9.82 12.29
C LEU A 79 -19.95 10.78 11.25
N GLU A 80 -19.18 11.17 10.22
CA GLU A 80 -19.62 11.94 9.03
C GLU A 80 -19.88 11.00 7.84
#